data_AF-A0A521ZDZ6-F1
#
_entry.id   AF-A0A521ZDZ6-F1
#
_cell.length_a   1.000
_cell.length_b   1.000
_cell.length_c   1.000
_cell.angle_alpha   90.00
_cell.angle_beta   90.00
_cell.angle_gamma   90.00
#
_symmetry.space_group_name_H-M   'P 1'
#
loop_
_entity.id
_entity.type
_entity.pdbx_description
1 polymer ?
#
loop_
_entity_poly.entity_id
_entity_poly.type
_entity_poly.pdbx_seq_one_letter_code
_entity_poly.pdbx_strand_id
1 'polypeptide(L)'
;MALQEAAVIDVAGNDVPDIAQPASSTIRVQLWDLPLRLFHWSLVAAVTTAIITGKAGGTWIELHAKAGIAIVGLVVFRLVWGLIGSTSARFHHFAPTPGKILAYLQGRWRGIGHNPLGALSVFALLGLLGFQAGSGLLSNDDISFAGPLAQLIGDDLSHTVTNWHHQAANLLFVLLGLHIAAIAFYARVKKDKLVKPMVTGWKDVPADAPQPRRARRIALIAALALALGAIYGTSGAWIKKDAPPPATSPDTSTSASTKPTQGNAPAW
;
A
#
# COMPACT_ATOMS: atom_id res chain seq x y z
N MET A 1 10.97 87.28 -36.13
CA MET A 1 12.42 87.08 -35.88
C MET A 1 12.65 87.24 -34.39
N ALA A 2 12.98 86.24 -33.59
CA ALA A 2 12.94 84.78 -33.68
C ALA A 2 12.69 84.32 -32.24
N LEU A 3 11.84 83.30 -32.09
CA LEU A 3 11.44 82.71 -30.82
C LEU A 3 12.64 81.93 -30.24
N GLN A 4 12.94 82.13 -28.96
CA GLN A 4 13.94 81.37 -28.23
C GLN A 4 13.30 80.05 -27.76
N GLU A 5 13.77 78.93 -28.31
CA GLU A 5 13.42 77.57 -27.89
C GLU A 5 13.78 77.37 -26.41
N ALA A 6 12.76 77.08 -25.58
CA ALA A 6 12.97 76.49 -24.27
C ALA A 6 13.15 74.98 -24.44
N ALA A 7 14.34 74.50 -24.09
CA ALA A 7 14.73 73.11 -24.14
C ALA A 7 13.78 72.22 -23.34
N VAL A 8 13.28 71.20 -24.02
CA VAL A 8 12.55 70.05 -23.49
C VAL A 8 13.50 69.30 -22.53
N ILE A 9 13.19 69.29 -21.23
CA ILE A 9 13.80 68.36 -20.29
C ILE A 9 13.00 67.05 -20.39
N ASP A 10 13.63 66.06 -21.00
CA ASP A 10 13.15 64.70 -21.17
C ASP A 10 13.01 64.01 -19.81
N VAL A 11 11.76 63.80 -19.38
CA VAL A 11 11.42 62.97 -18.21
C VAL A 11 11.32 61.52 -18.68
N ALA A 12 12.46 60.94 -19.07
CA ALA A 12 12.59 59.53 -19.40
C ALA A 12 13.83 58.94 -18.74
N GLY A 13 13.74 58.80 -17.42
CA GLY A 13 14.75 58.14 -16.58
C GLY A 13 14.09 57.38 -15.45
N ASN A 14 13.09 56.55 -15.76
CA ASN A 14 12.61 55.52 -14.83
C ASN A 14 13.62 54.37 -14.82
N ASP A 15 14.79 54.60 -14.24
CA ASP A 15 15.64 53.54 -13.72
C ASP A 15 14.98 53.00 -12.45
N VAL A 16 13.88 52.26 -12.63
CA VAL A 16 13.37 51.38 -11.59
C VAL A 16 14.49 50.35 -11.40
N PRO A 17 15.15 50.28 -10.23
CA PRO A 17 16.12 49.21 -10.00
C PRO A 17 15.38 47.90 -10.26
N ASP A 18 15.95 47.06 -11.12
CA ASP A 18 15.49 45.69 -11.33
C ASP A 18 15.55 45.01 -9.96
N ILE A 19 14.42 45.03 -9.24
CA ILE A 19 14.28 44.32 -7.98
C ILE A 19 14.29 42.87 -8.41
N ALA A 20 15.51 42.32 -8.47
CA ALA A 20 15.77 40.91 -8.68
C ALA A 20 14.73 40.15 -7.84
N GLN A 21 13.79 39.52 -8.53
CA GLN A 21 12.70 38.82 -7.83
C GLN A 21 13.36 37.91 -6.81
N PRO A 22 13.01 38.00 -5.51
CA PRO A 22 13.67 37.19 -4.51
C PRO A 22 13.52 35.74 -4.95
N ALA A 23 14.66 35.05 -5.13
CA ALA A 23 14.71 33.65 -5.48
C ALA A 23 13.63 32.93 -4.66
N SER A 24 12.71 32.25 -5.35
CA SER A 24 11.49 31.71 -4.74
C SER A 24 11.82 31.01 -3.42
N SER A 25 11.49 31.69 -2.32
CA SER A 25 11.88 31.20 -0.99
C SER A 25 11.27 29.83 -0.77
N THR A 26 12.07 28.87 -0.32
CA THR A 26 11.62 27.52 -0.02
C THR A 26 11.53 27.33 1.48
N ILE A 27 10.47 26.67 1.93
CA ILE A 27 10.26 26.28 3.32
C ILE A 27 10.32 24.76 3.44
N ARG A 28 10.82 24.29 4.57
CA ARG A 28 10.87 22.85 4.87
C ARG A 28 9.60 22.43 5.59
N VAL A 29 8.80 21.58 4.95
CA VAL A 29 7.53 21.08 5.51
C VAL A 29 7.59 19.60 5.85
N GLN A 30 6.89 19.22 6.91
CA GLN A 30 6.71 17.81 7.26
C GLN A 30 5.65 17.21 6.32
N LEU A 31 6.09 16.68 5.19
CA LEU A 31 5.21 16.12 4.18
C LEU A 31 4.52 14.84 4.66
N TRP A 32 5.29 13.92 5.27
CA TRP A 32 4.77 12.64 5.75
C TRP A 32 4.96 12.54 7.27
N ASP A 33 3.87 12.26 7.97
CA ASP A 33 3.94 12.00 9.40
C ASP A 33 4.68 10.70 9.71
N LEU A 34 5.06 10.50 10.98
CA LEU A 34 5.76 9.30 11.40
C LEU A 34 4.90 8.02 11.25
N PRO A 35 3.62 7.99 11.71
CA PRO A 35 2.80 6.78 11.59
C PRO A 35 2.63 6.28 10.14
N LEU A 36 2.45 7.18 9.17
CA LEU A 36 2.33 6.83 7.76
C LEU A 36 3.63 6.22 7.21
N ARG A 37 4.79 6.74 7.62
CA ARG A 37 6.09 6.20 7.20
C ARG A 37 6.33 4.81 7.80
N LEU A 38 6.07 4.65 9.09
CA LEU A 38 6.20 3.36 9.76
C LEU A 38 5.27 2.32 9.12
N PHE A 39 4.02 2.68 8.86
CA PHE A 39 3.09 1.84 8.12
C PHE A 39 3.68 1.39 6.78
N HIS A 40 4.17 2.33 5.97
CA HIS A 40 4.63 2.00 4.63
C HIS A 40 5.82 1.05 4.64
N TRP A 41 6.84 1.33 5.45
CA TRP A 41 8.02 0.45 5.53
C TRP A 41 7.70 -0.90 6.16
N SER A 42 6.77 -0.94 7.13
CA SER A 42 6.25 -2.20 7.65
C SER A 42 5.49 -2.99 6.58
N LEU A 43 4.69 -2.31 5.75
CA LEU A 43 3.98 -2.94 4.64
C LEU A 43 4.93 -3.47 3.59
N VAL A 44 5.98 -2.71 3.22
CA VAL A 44 7.03 -3.18 2.32
C VAL A 44 7.67 -4.45 2.88
N ALA A 45 8.08 -4.46 4.16
CA ALA A 45 8.68 -5.62 4.79
C ALA A 45 7.73 -6.84 4.82
N ALA A 46 6.45 -6.63 5.19
CA ALA A 46 5.46 -7.69 5.25
C ALA A 46 5.14 -8.27 3.87
N VAL A 47 4.97 -7.41 2.85
CA VAL A 47 4.75 -7.83 1.46
C VAL A 47 5.97 -8.58 0.92
N THR A 48 7.18 -8.07 1.12
CA THR A 48 8.40 -8.79 0.71
C THR A 48 8.51 -10.15 1.39
N THR A 49 8.20 -10.24 2.68
CA THR A 49 8.16 -11.51 3.41
C THR A 49 7.15 -12.46 2.77
N ALA A 50 5.90 -12.02 2.60
CA ALA A 50 4.85 -12.83 1.99
C ALA A 50 5.20 -13.34 0.59
N ILE A 51 5.86 -12.51 -0.24
CA ILE A 51 6.27 -12.90 -1.59
C ILE A 51 7.35 -13.98 -1.53
N ILE A 52 8.40 -13.77 -0.72
CA ILE A 52 9.52 -14.71 -0.62
C ILE A 52 9.02 -16.06 -0.09
N THR A 53 8.26 -16.04 1.00
CA THR A 53 7.80 -17.26 1.67
C THR A 53 6.71 -17.98 0.88
N GLY A 54 5.81 -17.23 0.22
CA GLY A 54 4.77 -17.80 -0.64
C GLY A 54 5.35 -18.47 -1.88
N LYS A 55 6.42 -17.92 -2.47
CA LYS A 55 7.13 -18.55 -3.60
C LYS A 55 7.98 -19.75 -3.16
N ALA A 56 8.53 -19.72 -1.96
CA ALA A 56 9.32 -20.84 -1.42
C ALA A 56 8.43 -22.05 -1.09
N GLY A 57 7.20 -21.83 -0.61
CA GLY A 57 6.27 -22.89 -0.25
C GLY A 57 6.76 -23.76 0.92
N GLY A 58 6.16 -24.96 1.06
CA GLY A 58 6.52 -25.92 2.10
C GLY A 58 6.41 -25.33 3.51
N THR A 59 7.45 -25.50 4.34
CA THR A 59 7.48 -25.01 5.72
C THR A 59 7.40 -23.48 5.84
N TRP A 60 7.66 -22.73 4.75
CA TRP A 60 7.58 -21.28 4.76
C TRP A 60 6.14 -20.75 4.66
N ILE A 61 5.16 -21.61 4.35
CA ILE A 61 3.76 -21.20 4.19
C ILE A 61 3.16 -20.65 5.48
N GLU A 62 3.61 -21.12 6.64
CA GLU A 62 3.18 -20.58 7.93
C GLU A 62 3.62 -19.12 8.10
N LEU A 63 4.84 -18.80 7.66
CA LEU A 63 5.35 -17.43 7.70
C LEU A 63 4.67 -16.55 6.63
N HIS A 64 4.34 -17.10 5.46
CA HIS A 64 3.47 -16.44 4.48
C HIS A 64 2.13 -16.04 5.09
N ALA A 65 1.47 -16.96 5.80
CA ALA A 65 0.19 -16.71 6.45
C ALA A 65 0.28 -15.62 7.53
N LYS A 66 1.30 -15.67 8.39
CA LYS A 66 1.57 -14.63 9.39
C LYS A 66 1.82 -13.26 8.75
N ALA A 67 2.56 -13.21 7.65
CA ALA A 67 2.77 -11.98 6.89
C ALA A 67 1.45 -11.47 6.28
N GLY A 68 0.59 -12.35 5.77
CA GLY A 68 -0.75 -12.03 5.28
C GLY A 68 -1.62 -11.38 6.36
N ILE A 69 -1.67 -11.97 7.56
CA ILE A 69 -2.41 -11.39 8.71
C ILE A 69 -1.84 -10.00 9.09
N ALA A 70 -0.52 -9.84 9.09
CA ALA A 70 0.11 -8.54 9.35
C ALA A 70 -0.28 -7.51 8.28
N ILE A 71 -0.32 -7.90 7.00
CA ILE A 71 -0.77 -7.04 5.89
C ILE A 71 -2.23 -6.60 6.11
N VAL A 72 -3.13 -7.49 6.55
CA VAL A 72 -4.53 -7.11 6.87
C VAL A 72 -4.55 -5.99 7.92
N GLY A 73 -3.83 -6.15 9.02
CA GLY A 73 -3.75 -5.13 10.07
C GLY A 73 -3.20 -3.80 9.54
N LEU A 74 -2.15 -3.84 8.73
CA LEU A 74 -1.55 -2.65 8.11
C LEU A 74 -2.52 -1.97 7.13
N VAL A 75 -3.24 -2.73 6.31
CA VAL A 75 -4.26 -2.20 5.39
C VAL A 75 -5.38 -1.52 6.18
N VAL A 76 -5.91 -2.14 7.23
CA VAL A 76 -6.92 -1.54 8.10
C VAL A 76 -6.39 -0.27 8.76
N PHE A 77 -5.17 -0.30 9.32
CA PHE A 77 -4.49 0.88 9.85
C PHE A 77 -4.48 2.00 8.82
N ARG A 78 -4.08 1.70 7.58
CA ARG A 78 -3.97 2.71 6.51
C ARG A 78 -5.31 3.27 6.08
N LEU A 79 -6.36 2.45 6.04
CA LEU A 79 -7.72 2.89 5.73
C LEU A 79 -8.20 3.87 6.80
N VAL A 80 -8.07 3.53 8.09
CA VAL A 80 -8.45 4.42 9.19
C VAL A 80 -7.60 5.68 9.19
N TRP A 81 -6.27 5.56 9.11
CA TRP A 81 -5.36 6.70 9.06
C TRP A 81 -5.61 7.60 7.84
N GLY A 82 -6.07 7.04 6.74
CA GLY A 82 -6.46 7.78 5.54
C GLY A 82 -7.80 8.52 5.64
N LEU A 83 -8.57 8.29 6.69
CA LEU A 83 -9.79 9.05 6.98
C LEU A 83 -9.52 10.14 8.03
N ILE A 84 -8.87 9.77 9.15
CA ILE A 84 -8.77 10.63 10.34
C ILE A 84 -7.34 11.09 10.69
N GLY A 85 -6.32 10.65 9.94
CA GLY A 85 -4.91 10.96 10.16
C GLY A 85 -4.51 12.41 9.81
N SER A 86 -3.22 12.63 9.52
CA SER A 86 -2.72 13.96 9.13
C SER A 86 -3.25 14.40 7.78
N THR A 87 -3.20 15.70 7.50
CA THR A 87 -3.60 16.30 6.22
C THR A 87 -3.05 15.50 5.03
N SER A 88 -1.74 15.26 4.97
CA SER A 88 -1.12 14.53 3.85
C SER A 88 -1.52 13.06 3.74
N ALA A 89 -1.96 12.44 4.84
CA ALA A 89 -2.36 11.04 4.87
C ALA A 89 -3.79 10.80 4.36
N ARG A 90 -4.65 11.82 4.41
CA ARG A 90 -6.09 11.67 4.14
C ARG A 90 -6.41 11.52 2.66
N PHE A 91 -7.20 10.50 2.32
CA PHE A 91 -7.53 10.16 0.94
C PHE A 91 -8.17 11.31 0.17
N HIS A 92 -9.11 12.03 0.78
CA HIS A 92 -9.83 13.12 0.10
C HIS A 92 -8.92 14.29 -0.33
N HIS A 93 -7.76 14.49 0.31
CA HIS A 93 -6.84 15.56 -0.08
C HIS A 93 -6.12 15.26 -1.40
N PHE A 94 -5.81 13.99 -1.66
CA PHE A 94 -5.04 13.58 -2.84
C PHE A 94 -5.82 12.70 -3.82
N ALA A 95 -7.12 12.47 -3.57
CA ALA A 95 -7.98 11.67 -4.44
C ALA A 95 -7.87 12.14 -5.91
N PRO A 96 -7.61 11.21 -6.85
CA PRO A 96 -7.43 11.53 -8.25
C PRO A 96 -8.80 11.78 -8.88
N THR A 97 -9.10 13.05 -9.16
CA THR A 97 -10.29 13.42 -9.94
C THR A 97 -9.93 13.48 -11.44
N PRO A 98 -10.88 13.26 -12.37
CA PRO A 98 -10.59 13.32 -13.81
C PRO A 98 -9.90 14.61 -14.24
N GLY A 99 -10.34 15.75 -13.71
CA GLY A 99 -9.71 17.05 -13.98
C GLY A 99 -8.27 17.15 -13.46
N LYS A 100 -7.97 16.60 -12.28
CA LYS A 100 -6.59 16.55 -11.75
C LYS A 100 -5.69 15.66 -12.61
N ILE A 101 -6.20 14.49 -13.03
CA ILE A 101 -5.46 13.58 -13.91
C ILE A 101 -5.14 14.29 -15.24
N LEU A 102 -6.14 14.90 -15.87
CA LEU A 102 -5.94 15.62 -17.14
C LEU A 102 -4.95 16.78 -16.99
N ALA A 103 -5.09 17.59 -15.94
CA ALA A 103 -4.15 18.67 -15.64
C ALA A 103 -2.72 18.16 -15.43
N TYR A 104 -2.56 16.99 -14.79
CA TYR A 104 -1.26 16.36 -14.62
C TYR A 104 -0.66 15.87 -15.94
N LEU A 105 -1.45 15.20 -16.79
CA LEU A 105 -1.01 14.73 -18.11
C LEU A 105 -0.62 15.90 -19.03
N GLN A 106 -1.27 17.05 -18.87
CA GLN A 106 -0.96 18.28 -19.59
C GLN A 106 0.18 19.10 -18.97
N GLY A 107 0.82 18.62 -17.88
CA GLY A 107 1.93 19.31 -17.22
C GLY A 107 1.54 20.54 -16.38
N ARG A 108 0.25 20.73 -16.08
CA ARG A 108 -0.31 21.89 -15.38
C ARG A 108 -0.51 21.65 -13.88
N TRP A 109 -0.26 20.43 -13.39
CA TRP A 109 -0.46 20.08 -11.99
C TRP A 109 0.66 20.63 -11.09
N ARG A 110 0.31 21.35 -10.03
CA ARG A 110 1.23 22.02 -9.09
C ARG A 110 0.98 21.66 -7.62
N GLY A 111 0.55 20.42 -7.34
CA GLY A 111 0.26 19.99 -5.97
C GLY A 111 1.47 19.49 -5.19
N ILE A 112 1.28 19.32 -3.88
CA ILE A 112 2.29 18.77 -2.95
C ILE A 112 1.82 17.40 -2.47
N GLY A 113 2.74 16.45 -2.32
CA GLY A 113 2.43 15.07 -1.94
C GLY A 113 2.19 14.17 -3.15
N HIS A 114 1.10 13.42 -3.16
CA HIS A 114 0.79 12.53 -4.28
C HIS A 114 0.33 13.33 -5.49
N ASN A 115 1.03 13.17 -6.61
CA ASN A 115 0.49 13.55 -7.90
C ASN A 115 -0.68 12.60 -8.28
N PRO A 116 -1.54 12.97 -9.25
CA PRO A 116 -2.74 12.20 -9.56
C PRO A 116 -2.47 10.76 -10.01
N LEU A 117 -1.37 10.50 -10.74
CA LEU A 117 -0.99 9.12 -11.09
C LEU A 117 -0.47 8.34 -9.87
N GLY A 118 0.30 9.00 -9.00
CA GLY A 118 0.74 8.44 -7.72
C GLY A 118 -0.45 8.13 -6.82
N ALA A 119 -1.49 8.97 -6.82
CA ALA A 119 -2.71 8.72 -6.08
C ALA A 119 -3.46 7.49 -6.61
N LEU A 120 -3.59 7.34 -7.93
CA LEU A 120 -4.15 6.11 -8.54
C LEU A 120 -3.38 4.86 -8.10
N SER A 121 -2.05 4.93 -8.08
CA SER A 121 -1.21 3.83 -7.60
C SER A 121 -1.51 3.47 -6.14
N VAL A 122 -1.71 4.45 -5.25
CA VAL A 122 -2.09 4.19 -3.85
C VAL A 122 -3.41 3.43 -3.75
N PHE A 123 -4.46 3.86 -4.46
CA PHE A 123 -5.75 3.20 -4.41
C PHE A 123 -5.70 1.79 -5.02
N ALA A 124 -5.03 1.64 -6.16
CA ALA A 124 -4.88 0.34 -6.83
C ALA A 124 -4.12 -0.66 -5.96
N LEU A 125 -2.97 -0.26 -5.40
CA LEU A 125 -2.18 -1.13 -4.53
C LEU A 125 -2.89 -1.44 -3.21
N LEU A 126 -3.55 -0.46 -2.59
CA LEU A 126 -4.26 -0.70 -1.33
C LEU A 126 -5.46 -1.63 -1.53
N GLY A 127 -6.22 -1.44 -2.61
CA GLY A 127 -7.35 -2.29 -2.96
C GLY A 127 -6.91 -3.71 -3.29
N LEU A 128 -5.89 -3.86 -4.15
CA LEU A 128 -5.41 -5.18 -4.56
C LEU A 128 -4.69 -5.91 -3.42
N LEU A 129 -3.93 -5.22 -2.57
CA LEU A 129 -3.35 -5.83 -1.35
C LEU A 129 -4.42 -6.25 -0.36
N GLY A 130 -5.47 -5.44 -0.20
CA GLY A 130 -6.63 -5.79 0.63
C GLY A 130 -7.32 -7.06 0.12
N PHE A 131 -7.54 -7.14 -1.20
CA PHE A 131 -8.08 -8.33 -1.85
C PHE A 131 -7.15 -9.54 -1.69
N GLN A 132 -5.85 -9.40 -1.97
CA GLN A 132 -4.85 -10.46 -1.87
C GLN A 132 -4.78 -11.05 -0.46
N ALA A 133 -4.72 -10.18 0.55
CA ALA A 133 -4.65 -10.61 1.95
C ALA A 133 -5.99 -11.24 2.38
N GLY A 134 -7.12 -10.63 1.99
CA GLY A 134 -8.46 -11.14 2.31
C GLY A 134 -8.76 -12.51 1.68
N SER A 135 -8.43 -12.70 0.40
CA SER A 135 -8.57 -14.01 -0.25
C SER A 135 -7.67 -15.06 0.39
N GLY A 136 -6.45 -14.69 0.81
CA GLY A 136 -5.53 -15.60 1.50
C GLY A 136 -6.06 -16.11 2.84
N LEU A 137 -6.87 -15.32 3.56
CA LEU A 137 -7.50 -15.77 4.82
C LEU A 137 -8.50 -16.90 4.61
N LEU A 138 -9.09 -16.97 3.42
CA LEU A 138 -10.16 -17.89 3.03
C LEU A 138 -9.64 -19.01 2.12
N SER A 139 -8.35 -19.04 1.79
CA SER A 139 -7.77 -20.00 0.86
C SER A 139 -7.47 -21.33 1.55
N ASN A 140 -7.52 -22.44 0.80
CA ASN A 140 -7.18 -23.79 1.26
C ASN A 140 -6.51 -24.54 0.10
N ASP A 141 -5.43 -25.27 0.39
CA ASP A 141 -4.68 -26.08 -0.58
C ASP A 141 -4.94 -27.59 -0.45
N ASP A 142 -5.87 -28.00 0.41
CA ASP A 142 -6.26 -29.39 0.76
C ASP A 142 -5.17 -30.30 1.32
N ILE A 143 -3.92 -29.83 1.36
CA ILE A 143 -2.76 -30.67 1.62
C ILE A 143 -2.05 -30.22 2.90
N SER A 144 -1.72 -28.93 3.00
CA SER A 144 -0.79 -28.43 4.02
C SER A 144 -1.11 -27.05 4.57
N PHE A 145 -2.05 -26.33 3.97
CA PHE A 145 -2.40 -24.98 4.32
C PHE A 145 -3.90 -24.72 4.21
N ALA A 146 -4.49 -24.35 5.35
CA ALA A 146 -5.81 -23.74 5.41
C ALA A 146 -5.67 -22.35 6.02
N GLY A 147 -6.24 -21.35 5.34
CA GLY A 147 -6.35 -19.99 5.83
C GLY A 147 -7.18 -19.95 7.13
N PRO A 148 -6.91 -19.00 8.04
CA PRO A 148 -7.56 -18.98 9.36
C PRO A 148 -9.09 -18.91 9.33
N LEU A 149 -9.65 -18.40 8.23
CA LEU A 149 -11.08 -18.23 8.02
C LEU A 149 -11.66 -19.18 6.98
N ALA A 150 -10.86 -20.09 6.40
CA ALA A 150 -11.30 -21.01 5.36
C ALA A 150 -12.47 -21.90 5.82
N GLN A 151 -12.46 -22.34 7.08
CA GLN A 151 -13.53 -23.14 7.69
C GLN A 151 -14.88 -22.40 7.85
N LEU A 152 -14.92 -21.08 7.62
CA LEU A 152 -16.17 -20.31 7.66
C LEU A 152 -16.95 -20.35 6.33
N ILE A 153 -16.34 -20.92 5.29
CA ILE A 153 -16.92 -21.05 3.94
C ILE A 153 -16.85 -22.50 3.48
N GLY A 154 -17.64 -22.85 2.46
CA GLY A 154 -17.58 -24.19 1.86
C GLY A 154 -16.33 -24.39 0.99
N ASP A 155 -15.92 -25.65 0.83
CA ASP A 155 -14.69 -26.05 0.14
C ASP A 155 -14.62 -25.53 -1.31
N ASP A 156 -15.71 -25.64 -2.08
CA ASP A 156 -15.78 -25.14 -3.46
C ASP A 156 -15.47 -23.63 -3.57
N LEU A 157 -15.99 -22.84 -2.62
CA LEU A 157 -15.71 -21.41 -2.57
C LEU A 157 -14.27 -21.16 -2.13
N SER A 158 -13.75 -21.93 -1.18
CA SER A 158 -12.37 -21.86 -0.72
C SER A 158 -11.37 -22.11 -1.85
N HIS A 159 -11.61 -23.11 -2.70
CA HIS A 159 -10.81 -23.37 -3.91
C HIS A 159 -10.89 -22.23 -4.92
N THR A 160 -12.09 -21.70 -5.15
CA THR A 160 -12.28 -20.58 -6.07
C THR A 160 -11.51 -19.34 -5.60
N VAL A 161 -11.59 -19.03 -4.31
CA VAL A 161 -10.88 -17.91 -3.71
C VAL A 161 -9.36 -18.13 -3.73
N THR A 162 -8.90 -19.36 -3.55
CA THR A 162 -7.48 -19.74 -3.69
C THR A 162 -6.98 -19.46 -5.11
N ASN A 163 -7.74 -19.84 -6.13
CA ASN A 163 -7.42 -19.51 -7.52
C ASN A 163 -7.34 -18.00 -7.77
N TRP A 164 -8.29 -17.23 -7.22
CA TRP A 164 -8.25 -15.78 -7.29
C TRP A 164 -7.06 -15.17 -6.54
N HIS A 165 -6.65 -15.75 -5.42
CA HIS A 165 -5.44 -15.34 -4.70
C HIS A 165 -4.20 -15.48 -5.58
N HIS A 166 -4.05 -16.59 -6.30
CA HIS A 166 -2.93 -16.78 -7.24
C HIS A 166 -2.97 -15.80 -8.42
N GLN A 167 -4.15 -15.58 -9.01
CA GLN A 167 -4.30 -14.65 -10.13
C GLN A 167 -4.06 -13.19 -9.72
N ALA A 168 -4.59 -12.77 -8.57
CA ALA A 168 -4.39 -11.44 -8.02
C ALA A 168 -2.92 -11.19 -7.66
N ALA A 169 -2.16 -12.22 -7.25
CA ALA A 169 -0.72 -12.11 -7.01
C ALA A 169 0.03 -11.67 -8.27
N ASN A 170 -0.32 -12.21 -9.44
CA ASN A 170 0.29 -11.85 -10.71
C ASN A 170 0.05 -10.37 -11.05
N LEU A 171 -1.20 -9.91 -10.90
CA LEU A 171 -1.54 -8.50 -11.10
C LEU A 171 -0.82 -7.60 -10.09
N LEU A 172 -0.68 -8.07 -8.84
CA LEU A 172 0.01 -7.34 -7.78
C LEU A 172 1.51 -7.18 -8.10
N PHE A 173 2.17 -8.21 -8.64
CA PHE A 173 3.56 -8.10 -9.09
C PHE A 173 3.73 -7.05 -10.19
N VAL A 174 2.82 -6.99 -11.16
CA VAL A 174 2.84 -5.96 -12.22
C VAL A 174 2.69 -4.56 -11.61
N LEU A 175 1.74 -4.36 -10.70
CA LEU A 175 1.54 -3.06 -10.06
C LEU A 175 2.72 -2.66 -9.15
N LEU A 176 3.34 -3.61 -8.43
CA LEU A 176 4.54 -3.35 -7.64
C LEU A 176 5.72 -2.96 -8.55
N GLY A 177 5.91 -3.66 -9.65
CA GLY A 177 6.94 -3.35 -10.65
C GLY A 177 6.73 -1.95 -11.24
N LEU A 178 5.50 -1.64 -11.64
CA LEU A 178 5.13 -0.31 -12.16
C LEU A 178 5.36 0.79 -11.11
N HIS A 179 5.01 0.54 -9.86
CA HIS A 179 5.22 1.47 -8.75
C HIS A 179 6.71 1.78 -8.54
N ILE A 180 7.56 0.76 -8.49
CA ILE A 180 9.01 0.92 -8.36
C ILE A 180 9.61 1.62 -9.59
N ALA A 181 9.16 1.26 -10.79
CA ALA A 181 9.58 1.91 -12.03
C ALA A 181 9.22 3.40 -12.04
N ALA A 182 8.03 3.77 -11.56
CA ALA A 182 7.62 5.16 -11.41
C ALA A 182 8.53 5.91 -10.42
N ILE A 183 8.86 5.30 -9.27
CA ILE A 183 9.81 5.90 -8.31
C ILE A 183 11.18 6.14 -8.96
N ALA A 184 11.69 5.16 -9.71
CA ALA A 184 12.95 5.27 -10.42
C ALA A 184 12.91 6.37 -11.50
N PHE A 185 11.82 6.46 -12.27
CA PHE A 185 11.59 7.52 -13.25
C PHE A 185 11.61 8.90 -12.60
N TYR A 186 10.90 9.08 -11.48
CA TYR A 186 10.89 10.36 -10.78
C TYR A 186 12.27 10.74 -10.24
N ALA A 187 13.00 9.78 -9.70
CA ALA A 187 14.35 10.00 -9.17
C ALA A 187 15.37 10.33 -10.29
N ARG A 188 15.30 9.63 -11.43
CA ARG A 188 16.32 9.71 -12.50
C ARG A 188 16.00 10.78 -13.55
N VAL A 189 14.74 10.89 -13.97
CA VAL A 189 14.28 11.75 -15.07
C VAL A 189 13.72 13.06 -14.53
N LYS A 190 12.76 13.01 -13.60
CA LYS A 190 12.18 14.23 -13.00
C LYS A 190 13.08 14.87 -11.94
N LYS A 191 14.18 14.20 -11.55
CA LYS A 191 15.11 14.61 -10.49
C LYS A 191 14.43 14.91 -9.14
N ASP A 192 13.24 14.37 -8.91
CA ASP A 192 12.49 14.51 -7.66
C ASP A 192 12.67 13.23 -6.83
N LYS A 193 13.34 13.36 -5.68
CA LYS A 193 13.68 12.22 -4.81
C LYS A 193 12.49 11.87 -3.92
N LEU A 194 11.55 11.06 -4.43
CA LEU A 194 10.33 10.66 -3.71
C LEU A 194 10.60 9.83 -2.44
N VAL A 195 11.68 9.04 -2.43
CA VAL A 195 12.04 8.17 -1.29
C VAL A 195 12.55 8.98 -0.09
N LYS A 196 13.25 10.10 -0.33
CA LYS A 196 13.86 10.89 0.75
C LYS A 196 12.81 11.45 1.72
N PRO A 197 11.70 12.06 1.27
CA PRO A 197 10.60 12.41 2.16
C PRO A 197 10.00 11.18 2.85
N MET A 198 9.96 10.02 2.20
CA MET A 198 9.38 8.82 2.82
C MET A 198 10.22 8.25 3.97
N VAL A 199 11.53 8.49 3.97
CA VAL A 199 12.41 8.13 5.09
C VAL A 199 12.43 9.26 6.13
N THR A 200 12.67 10.49 5.71
CA THR A 200 12.91 11.62 6.62
C THR A 200 11.64 12.30 7.13
N GLY A 201 10.54 12.22 6.38
CA GLY A 201 9.28 12.91 6.62
C GLY A 201 9.23 14.33 6.07
N TRP A 202 10.34 14.85 5.54
CA TRP A 202 10.48 16.26 5.17
C TRP A 202 10.66 16.46 3.66
N LYS A 203 10.06 17.53 3.12
CA LYS A 203 10.27 18.01 1.75
C LYS A 203 10.40 19.53 1.76
N ASP A 204 11.29 20.04 0.94
CA ASP A 204 11.41 21.48 0.70
C ASP A 204 10.40 21.87 -0.39
N VAL A 205 9.57 22.88 -0.11
CA VAL A 205 8.47 23.34 -0.96
C VAL A 205 8.48 24.86 -1.08
N PRO A 206 7.88 25.46 -2.12
CA PRO A 206 7.69 26.90 -2.21
C PRO A 206 7.02 27.49 -0.96
N ALA A 207 7.39 28.70 -0.54
CA ALA A 207 6.94 29.31 0.72
C ALA A 207 5.43 29.57 0.82
N ASP A 208 4.73 29.63 -0.30
CA ASP A 208 3.27 29.77 -0.41
C ASP A 208 2.51 28.43 -0.19
N ALA A 209 3.24 27.33 -0.02
CA ALA A 209 2.67 26.01 0.20
C ALA A 209 1.89 25.91 1.54
N PRO A 210 0.64 25.41 1.52
CA PRO A 210 -0.09 25.09 2.73
C PRO A 210 0.65 24.05 3.58
N GLN A 211 0.85 24.34 4.87
CA GLN A 211 1.52 23.40 5.78
C GLN A 211 0.56 22.25 6.18
N PRO A 212 1.01 20.98 6.14
CA PRO A 212 0.20 19.86 6.58
C PRO A 212 -0.11 19.91 8.08
N ARG A 213 -1.37 19.74 8.47
CA ARG A 213 -1.75 19.61 9.89
C ARG A 213 -1.45 18.21 10.41
N ARG A 214 -0.89 18.16 11.62
CA ARG A 214 -0.64 16.91 12.36
C ARG A 214 -1.95 16.27 12.81
N ALA A 215 -1.96 14.93 12.89
CA ALA A 215 -3.08 14.17 13.42
C ALA A 215 -3.21 14.33 14.95
N ARG A 216 -4.43 14.19 15.48
CA ARG A 216 -4.68 14.08 16.92
C ARG A 216 -4.21 12.71 17.43
N ARG A 217 -3.67 12.64 18.65
CA ARG A 217 -3.22 11.35 19.26
C ARG A 217 -4.34 10.31 19.33
N ILE A 218 -5.58 10.72 19.57
CA ILE A 218 -6.76 9.84 19.59
C ILE A 218 -6.94 9.12 18.25
N ALA A 219 -6.66 9.79 17.12
CA ALA A 219 -6.75 9.16 15.81
C ALA A 219 -5.74 8.01 15.65
N LEU A 220 -4.55 8.14 16.26
CA LEU A 220 -3.53 7.09 16.22
C LEU A 220 -3.95 5.90 17.07
N ILE A 221 -4.47 6.16 18.27
CA ILE A 221 -4.98 5.11 19.15
C ILE A 221 -6.12 4.35 18.47
N ALA A 222 -7.08 5.05 17.87
CA ALA A 222 -8.17 4.42 17.15
C ALA A 222 -7.69 3.58 15.96
N ALA A 223 -6.75 4.09 15.15
CA ALA A 223 -6.19 3.35 14.03
C ALA A 223 -5.42 2.09 14.46
N LEU A 224 -4.64 2.18 15.54
CA LEU A 224 -3.92 1.03 16.10
C LEU A 224 -4.87 0.00 16.71
N ALA A 225 -5.88 0.44 17.48
CA ALA A 225 -6.86 -0.44 18.08
C ALA A 225 -7.64 -1.23 17.03
N LEU A 226 -8.11 -0.57 15.96
CA LEU A 226 -8.82 -1.22 14.86
C LEU A 226 -7.91 -2.17 14.06
N ALA A 227 -6.65 -1.79 13.83
CA ALA A 227 -5.68 -2.65 13.17
C ALA A 227 -5.37 -3.92 13.98
N LEU A 228 -5.16 -3.78 15.29
CA LEU A 228 -4.95 -4.91 16.20
C LEU A 228 -6.20 -5.79 16.31
N GLY A 229 -7.39 -5.17 16.37
CA GLY A 229 -8.66 -5.88 16.34
C GLY A 229 -8.84 -6.68 15.05
N ALA A 230 -8.44 -6.12 13.90
CA ALA A 230 -8.45 -6.84 12.63
C ALA A 230 -7.47 -8.02 12.63
N ILE A 231 -6.23 -7.84 13.10
CA ILE A 231 -5.26 -8.93 13.23
C ILE A 231 -5.80 -10.05 14.11
N TYR A 232 -6.36 -9.71 15.27
CA TYR A 232 -6.95 -10.70 16.17
C TYR A 232 -8.13 -11.43 15.51
N GLY A 233 -9.05 -10.68 14.89
CA GLY A 233 -10.22 -11.21 14.21
C GLY A 233 -9.86 -12.14 13.04
N THR A 234 -8.80 -11.84 12.29
CA THR A 234 -8.39 -12.66 11.14
C THR A 234 -7.39 -13.75 11.49
N SER A 235 -6.83 -13.77 12.70
CA SER A 235 -5.94 -14.84 13.15
C SER A 235 -6.65 -16.18 13.37
N GLY A 236 -7.98 -16.19 13.44
CA GLY A 236 -8.76 -17.39 13.76
C GLY A 236 -8.62 -17.86 15.22
N ALA A 237 -7.92 -17.12 16.07
CA ALA A 237 -7.67 -17.49 17.47
C ALA A 237 -8.95 -17.66 18.32
N TRP A 238 -10.06 -17.07 17.87
CA TRP A 238 -11.38 -17.17 18.52
C TRP A 238 -12.21 -18.34 18.01
N ILE A 239 -11.80 -19.02 16.94
CA ILE A 239 -12.54 -20.16 16.40
C ILE A 239 -12.11 -21.41 17.15
N LYS A 240 -13.06 -22.06 17.82
CA LYS A 240 -12.81 -23.32 18.51
C LYS A 240 -12.43 -24.37 17.46
N LYS A 241 -11.25 -24.98 17.61
CA LYS A 241 -10.93 -26.20 16.86
C LYS A 241 -11.69 -27.33 17.53
N ASP A 242 -12.64 -27.92 16.84
CA ASP A 242 -13.25 -29.16 17.33
C ASP A 242 -12.16 -30.20 17.49
N ALA A 243 -12.20 -30.95 18.60
CA ALA A 243 -11.25 -32.02 18.84
C ALA A 243 -11.37 -33.03 17.68
N PRO A 244 -10.25 -33.58 17.16
CA PRO A 244 -10.32 -34.69 16.24
C PRO A 244 -11.19 -35.78 16.88
N PRO A 245 -12.12 -36.42 16.13
CA PRO A 245 -12.88 -37.53 16.67
C PRO A 245 -11.89 -38.52 17.29
N PRO A 246 -12.18 -39.08 18.48
CA PRO A 246 -11.29 -40.01 19.13
C PRO A 246 -10.90 -41.09 18.11
N ALA A 247 -9.60 -41.34 17.97
CA ALA A 247 -9.09 -42.35 17.06
C ALA A 247 -9.91 -43.63 17.32
N THR A 248 -10.70 -44.05 16.34
CA THR A 248 -11.39 -45.33 16.41
C THR A 248 -10.29 -46.37 16.58
N SER A 249 -10.23 -46.96 17.77
CA SER A 249 -9.40 -48.12 18.05
C SER A 249 -9.57 -49.10 16.89
N PRO A 250 -8.48 -49.69 16.34
CA PRO A 250 -8.64 -50.68 15.29
C PRO A 250 -9.50 -51.83 15.84
N ASP A 251 -10.71 -51.96 15.31
CA ASP A 251 -11.59 -53.07 15.61
C ASP A 251 -10.83 -54.36 15.30
N THR A 252 -10.51 -55.08 16.36
CA THR A 252 -9.86 -56.39 16.27
C THR A 252 -10.93 -57.42 15.90
N SER A 253 -11.43 -57.35 14.67
CA SER A 253 -12.25 -58.41 14.10
C SER A 253 -12.28 -58.29 12.57
N THR A 254 -11.41 -59.06 11.92
CA THR A 254 -11.76 -60.02 10.85
C THR A 254 -10.50 -60.33 10.04
N SER A 255 -9.94 -61.50 10.30
CA SER A 255 -9.05 -62.21 9.41
C SER A 255 -9.76 -62.49 8.08
N ALA A 256 -9.34 -61.82 7.00
CA ALA A 256 -9.64 -62.26 5.64
C ALA A 256 -8.42 -62.02 4.74
N SER A 257 -7.80 -63.14 4.38
CA SER A 257 -6.69 -63.26 3.44
C SER A 257 -7.11 -62.81 2.04
N THR A 258 -6.44 -61.78 1.50
CA THR A 258 -6.49 -61.49 0.06
C THR A 258 -5.11 -61.11 -0.48
N LYS A 259 -4.73 -61.82 -1.54
CA LYS A 259 -3.45 -61.89 -2.27
C LYS A 259 -3.00 -60.53 -2.84
N PRO A 260 -1.69 -60.23 -2.97
CA PRO A 260 -1.25 -58.96 -3.55
C PRO A 260 -1.30 -59.01 -5.08
N THR A 261 -2.17 -58.21 -5.68
CA THR A 261 -2.07 -57.82 -7.10
C THR A 261 -1.18 -56.58 -7.20
N GLN A 262 0.00 -56.74 -7.81
CA GLN A 262 0.85 -55.63 -8.22
C GLN A 262 0.10 -54.77 -9.24
N GLY A 263 -0.20 -53.52 -8.87
CA GLY A 263 -0.76 -52.49 -9.74
C GLY A 263 0.20 -51.32 -9.81
N ASN A 264 0.73 -51.07 -11.00
CA ASN A 264 1.69 -50.01 -11.32
C ASN A 264 1.17 -48.62 -10.93
N ALA A 265 1.97 -47.88 -10.18
CA ALA A 265 1.77 -46.45 -9.98
C ALA A 265 2.12 -45.69 -11.28
N PRO A 266 1.28 -44.77 -11.78
CA PRO A 266 1.73 -43.80 -12.77
C PRO A 266 2.66 -42.78 -12.11
N ALA A 267 3.77 -42.51 -12.80
CA ALA A 267 4.76 -41.52 -12.44
C ALA A 267 4.28 -40.12 -12.89
N TRP A 268 4.30 -39.18 -11.94
CA TRP A 268 4.22 -37.70 -12.05
C TRP A 268 3.27 -37.08 -13.08
#